data_AF-B7PPC2-F1
#
_entry.id   AF-B7PPC2-F1
#
_cell.length_a   1.000
_cell.length_b   1.000
_cell.length_c   1.000
_cell.angle_alpha   90.00
_cell.angle_beta   90.00
_cell.angle_gamma   90.00
#
_symmetry.space_group_name_H-M   'P 1'
#
loop_
_entity.id
_entity.type
_entity.pdbx_description
1 polymer ?
#
loop_
_entity_poly.entity_id
_entity_poly.type
_entity_poly.pdbx_seq_one_letter_code
_entity_poly.pdbx_strand_id
1 'polypeptide(L)'
;MVINCISVKASARIQVVLSSIKCIVLTAIIITGVVFAFRENHLLEGPFFTNTTEPGNLVLAFYGAIYAYGGWRQMSYIAEEIKDPTRNIPWALLGGICTVTLIYVCINVAYMMALDATTMATTDAIAVSFAMATWGPLAARVVPICVSVSSFGLLCAGFFSNARVVLAAARQGHLPLVFSFITVDTSVPLTSILLRGSLAIAYTLTGSLGVLIAGRVFVESLGDIFIVLSLFLLRFTMKNAHRPYRVPTVLAVLKLLVSVALVVLPFLRPVQYLQYLIILAIFGLSSLYYLLFV
;
A
#
# COMPACT_ATOMS: atom_id res chain seq x y z
N MET A 1 11.00 15.32 1.62
CA MET A 1 10.32 16.49 2.24
C MET A 1 10.63 17.77 1.50
N VAL A 2 11.90 18.19 1.41
CA VAL A 2 12.30 19.46 0.78
C VAL A 2 11.82 19.61 -0.68
N ILE A 3 11.99 18.60 -1.52
CA ILE A 3 11.56 18.65 -2.94
C ILE A 3 10.03 18.82 -3.07
N ASN A 4 9.27 18.22 -2.17
CA ASN A 4 7.81 18.33 -2.17
C ASN A 4 7.33 19.74 -1.75
N CYS A 5 8.16 20.48 -1.03
CA CYS A 5 7.83 21.83 -0.61
C CYS A 5 8.11 22.89 -1.70
N ILE A 6 8.89 22.57 -2.75
CA ILE A 6 9.38 23.56 -3.72
C ILE A 6 8.42 23.74 -4.90
N SER A 7 7.83 22.66 -5.46
CA SER A 7 6.83 22.80 -6.54
C SER A 7 6.04 21.51 -6.78
N VAL A 8 4.71 21.62 -6.72
CA VAL A 8 3.77 20.54 -7.04
C VAL A 8 3.92 20.07 -8.51
N LYS A 9 4.12 21.01 -9.45
CA LYS A 9 4.27 20.71 -10.89
C LYS A 9 5.57 19.95 -11.18
N ALA A 10 6.66 20.30 -10.50
CA ALA A 10 7.93 19.58 -10.64
C ALA A 10 7.83 18.15 -10.08
N SER A 11 7.20 17.98 -8.92
CA SER A 11 6.98 16.66 -8.34
C SER A 11 6.13 15.75 -9.24
N ALA A 12 5.07 16.29 -9.85
CA ALA A 12 4.25 15.54 -10.81
C ALA A 12 5.05 15.05 -12.03
N ARG A 13 5.92 15.89 -12.62
CA ARG A 13 6.78 15.49 -13.75
C ARG A 13 7.78 14.41 -13.35
N ILE A 14 8.43 14.57 -12.19
CA ILE A 14 9.35 13.58 -11.64
C ILE A 14 8.62 12.25 -11.43
N GLN A 15 7.39 12.28 -10.90
CA GLN A 15 6.59 11.07 -10.69
C GLN A 15 6.33 10.29 -11.98
N VAL A 16 6.04 10.99 -13.09
CA VAL A 16 5.82 10.35 -14.40
C VAL A 16 7.10 9.65 -14.86
N VAL A 17 8.24 10.33 -14.82
CA VAL A 17 9.54 9.75 -15.21
C VAL A 17 9.87 8.52 -14.36
N LEU A 18 9.70 8.62 -13.04
CA LEU A 18 9.95 7.52 -12.11
C LEU A 18 9.02 6.33 -12.35
N SER A 19 7.76 6.59 -12.69
CA SER A 19 6.78 5.54 -12.99
C SER A 19 7.14 4.82 -14.29
N SER A 20 7.55 5.55 -15.33
CA SER A 20 7.99 4.96 -16.60
C SER A 20 9.22 4.06 -16.41
N ILE A 21 10.23 4.51 -15.65
CA ILE A 21 11.42 3.70 -15.35
C ILE A 21 11.01 2.41 -14.62
N LYS A 22 10.11 2.50 -13.64
CA LYS A 22 9.60 1.32 -12.92
C LYS A 22 8.96 0.32 -13.88
N CYS A 23 8.09 0.77 -14.79
CA CYS A 23 7.45 -0.11 -15.76
C CYS A 23 8.45 -0.81 -16.68
N ILE A 24 9.50 -0.12 -17.13
CA ILE A 24 10.56 -0.70 -17.96
C ILE A 24 11.30 -1.81 -17.21
N VAL A 25 11.70 -1.55 -15.96
CA VAL A 25 12.42 -2.55 -15.14
C VAL A 25 11.55 -3.78 -14.89
N LEU A 26 10.28 -3.60 -14.54
CA LEU A 26 9.36 -4.72 -14.31
C LEU A 26 9.14 -5.54 -15.58
N THR A 27 9.01 -4.88 -16.74
CA THR A 27 8.86 -5.55 -18.03
C THR A 27 10.11 -6.35 -18.38
N ALA A 28 11.31 -5.80 -18.13
CA ALA A 28 12.57 -6.51 -18.35
C ALA A 28 12.67 -7.78 -17.48
N ILE A 29 12.26 -7.71 -16.21
CA ILE A 29 12.21 -8.89 -15.31
C ILE A 29 11.28 -9.95 -15.87
N ILE A 30 10.07 -9.57 -16.30
CA ILE A 30 9.08 -10.50 -16.88
C ILE A 30 9.63 -11.18 -18.14
N ILE A 31 10.19 -10.40 -19.08
CA ILE A 31 10.76 -10.95 -20.33
C ILE A 31 11.90 -11.92 -20.01
N THR A 32 12.78 -11.56 -19.07
CA THR A 32 13.91 -12.41 -18.68
C THR A 32 13.43 -13.72 -18.06
N GLY A 33 12.42 -13.67 -17.17
CA GLY A 33 11.83 -14.88 -16.59
C GLY A 33 11.19 -15.78 -17.64
N VAL A 34 10.51 -15.22 -18.65
CA VAL A 34 9.95 -15.99 -19.76
C VAL A 34 11.05 -16.67 -20.59
N VAL A 35 12.14 -15.96 -20.89
CA VAL A 35 13.29 -16.54 -21.63
C VAL A 35 13.92 -17.69 -20.85
N PHE A 36 14.11 -17.56 -19.54
CA PHE A 36 14.61 -18.64 -18.68
C PHE A 36 13.66 -19.85 -18.64
N ALA A 37 12.36 -19.59 -18.51
CA ALA A 37 11.33 -20.65 -18.52
C ALA A 37 11.37 -21.51 -19.80
N PHE A 38 11.61 -20.89 -20.96
CA PHE A 38 11.76 -21.62 -22.23
C PHE A 38 13.12 -22.30 -22.41
N ARG A 39 14.19 -21.76 -21.80
CA ARG A 39 15.55 -22.27 -21.98
C ARG A 39 15.83 -23.50 -21.12
N GLU A 40 15.30 -23.53 -19.90
CA GLU A 40 15.62 -24.53 -18.88
C GLU A 40 14.47 -25.54 -18.63
N ASN A 41 13.35 -25.44 -19.35
CA ASN A 41 12.17 -26.32 -19.21
C ASN A 41 11.57 -26.41 -17.79
N HIS A 42 11.87 -25.46 -16.91
CA HIS A 42 11.33 -25.37 -15.54
C HIS A 42 9.81 -25.17 -15.46
N LEU A 43 9.12 -25.00 -16.59
CA LEU A 43 7.65 -24.98 -16.65
C LEU A 43 7.00 -26.31 -16.19
N LEU A 44 7.76 -27.42 -16.20
CA LEU A 44 7.29 -28.77 -15.88
C LEU A 44 7.58 -29.20 -14.43
N GLU A 45 8.53 -28.57 -13.76
CA GLU A 45 8.80 -28.74 -12.33
C GLU A 45 7.89 -27.77 -11.59
N GLY A 46 6.65 -28.21 -11.33
CA GLY A 46 5.58 -27.37 -10.79
C GLY A 46 5.98 -26.58 -9.53
N PRO A 47 5.21 -25.52 -9.19
CA PRO A 47 5.57 -24.60 -8.12
C PRO A 47 5.87 -25.36 -6.82
N PHE A 48 6.97 -25.00 -6.14
CA PHE A 48 7.37 -25.53 -4.84
C PHE A 48 6.29 -25.27 -3.78
N PHE A 49 5.21 -26.05 -3.79
CA PHE A 49 4.19 -26.04 -2.75
C PHE A 49 4.70 -26.90 -1.59
N THR A 50 5.38 -26.27 -0.64
CA THR A 50 5.57 -26.87 0.68
C THR A 50 4.24 -26.80 1.43
N ASN A 51 3.76 -27.95 1.92
CA ASN A 51 2.49 -28.13 2.64
C ASN A 51 2.49 -27.50 4.06
N THR A 52 2.93 -26.26 4.22
CA THR A 52 2.89 -25.56 5.51
C THR A 52 1.65 -24.67 5.59
N THR A 53 0.49 -25.29 5.73
CA THR A 53 -0.82 -24.63 5.89
C THR A 53 -1.06 -24.18 7.34
N GLU A 54 -0.05 -23.65 8.02
CA GLU A 54 -0.29 -23.05 9.34
C GLU A 54 -1.08 -21.74 9.18
N PRO A 55 -2.26 -21.60 9.81
CA PRO A 55 -3.12 -20.43 9.63
C PRO A 55 -2.41 -19.11 9.90
N GLY A 56 -1.48 -19.06 10.87
CA GLY A 56 -0.75 -17.84 11.18
C GLY A 56 0.37 -17.47 10.19
N ASN A 57 0.95 -18.42 9.46
CA ASN A 57 1.91 -18.11 8.38
C ASN A 57 1.18 -17.52 7.17
N LEU A 58 -0.02 -18.07 6.89
CA LEU A 58 -0.91 -17.59 5.86
C LEU A 58 -1.26 -16.09 6.04
N VAL A 59 -1.49 -15.66 7.27
CA VAL A 59 -1.84 -14.27 7.60
C VAL A 59 -0.71 -13.30 7.28
N LEU A 60 0.52 -13.62 7.66
CA LEU A 60 1.68 -12.78 7.37
C LEU A 60 1.94 -12.69 5.86
N ALA A 61 1.71 -13.79 5.12
CA ALA A 61 1.76 -13.79 3.67
C ALA A 61 0.68 -12.88 3.07
N PHE A 62 -0.57 -12.98 3.56
CA PHE A 62 -1.65 -12.08 3.15
C PHE A 62 -1.37 -10.61 3.49
N TYR A 63 -0.75 -10.33 4.65
CA TYR A 63 -0.35 -8.99 5.03
C TYR A 63 0.67 -8.40 4.06
N GLY A 64 1.71 -9.17 3.70
CA GLY A 64 2.68 -8.78 2.69
C GLY A 64 2.02 -8.53 1.33
N ALA A 65 1.11 -9.41 0.91
CA ALA A 65 0.37 -9.26 -0.34
C ALA A 65 -0.52 -7.99 -0.32
N ILE A 66 -1.34 -7.79 0.70
CA ILE A 66 -2.24 -6.64 0.82
C ILE A 66 -1.44 -5.33 0.85
N TYR A 67 -0.31 -5.32 1.54
CA TYR A 67 0.60 -4.18 1.53
C TYR A 67 1.10 -3.87 0.11
N ALA A 68 1.49 -4.89 -0.67
CA ALA A 68 1.95 -4.71 -2.05
C ALA A 68 0.86 -4.19 -3.00
N TYR A 69 -0.40 -4.55 -2.78
CA TYR A 69 -1.57 -4.04 -3.51
C TYR A 69 -2.13 -2.72 -2.93
N GLY A 70 -1.51 -2.16 -1.90
CA GLY A 70 -1.94 -0.93 -1.26
C GLY A 70 -1.93 0.28 -2.20
N GLY A 71 -2.73 1.30 -1.85
CA GLY A 71 -2.74 2.60 -2.54
C GLY A 71 -3.99 2.91 -3.36
N TRP A 72 -4.86 1.92 -3.58
CA TRP A 72 -6.14 2.09 -4.29
C TRP A 72 -7.05 3.17 -3.66
N ARG A 73 -6.99 3.38 -2.34
CA ARG A 73 -7.74 4.43 -1.62
C ARG A 73 -7.36 5.86 -2.02
N GLN A 74 -6.12 6.10 -2.44
CA GLN A 74 -5.66 7.45 -2.78
C GLN A 74 -6.42 8.01 -4.00
N MET A 75 -6.97 7.14 -4.84
CA MET A 75 -7.75 7.54 -6.01
C MET A 75 -9.06 8.24 -5.63
N SER A 76 -9.64 7.90 -4.47
CA SER A 76 -10.81 8.60 -3.94
C SER A 76 -10.49 10.02 -3.47
N TYR A 77 -9.25 10.31 -3.07
CA TYR A 77 -8.86 11.65 -2.57
C TYR A 77 -8.71 12.69 -3.68
N ILE A 78 -8.53 12.24 -4.91
CA ILE A 78 -8.45 13.07 -6.10
C ILE A 78 -9.70 12.92 -6.98
N ALA A 79 -10.78 12.34 -6.44
CA ALA A 79 -12.02 12.14 -7.17
C ALA A 79 -12.59 13.45 -7.73
N GLU A 80 -12.41 14.56 -7.01
CA GLU A 80 -12.84 15.90 -7.43
C GLU A 80 -12.06 16.44 -8.64
N GLU A 81 -10.86 15.92 -8.91
CA GLU A 81 -10.00 16.32 -10.04
C GLU A 81 -10.23 15.42 -11.27
N ILE A 82 -11.01 14.33 -11.14
CA ILE A 82 -11.26 13.37 -12.21
C ILE A 82 -12.48 13.81 -13.03
N LYS A 83 -12.32 13.88 -14.35
CA LYS A 83 -13.44 14.09 -15.29
C LYS A 83 -14.42 12.93 -15.17
N ASP A 84 -15.71 13.21 -14.96
CA ASP A 84 -16.77 12.20 -14.75
C ASP A 84 -16.36 11.08 -13.76
N PRO A 85 -16.23 11.41 -12.46
CA PRO A 85 -15.73 10.48 -11.46
C PRO A 85 -16.66 9.27 -11.27
N THR A 86 -17.96 9.44 -11.54
CA THR A 86 -18.98 8.39 -11.34
C THR A 86 -18.75 7.18 -12.22
N ARG A 87 -18.29 7.42 -13.46
CA ARG A 87 -17.96 6.37 -14.43
C ARG A 87 -16.48 6.03 -14.39
N ASN A 88 -15.59 7.03 -14.35
CA ASN A 88 -14.17 6.78 -14.58
C ASN A 88 -13.47 6.16 -13.37
N ILE A 89 -13.88 6.47 -12.13
CA ILE A 89 -13.24 5.89 -10.94
C ILE A 89 -13.43 4.36 -10.89
N PRO A 90 -14.65 3.80 -11.03
CA PRO A 90 -14.82 2.34 -11.04
C PRO A 90 -14.02 1.64 -12.14
N TRP A 91 -14.05 2.14 -13.37
CA TRP A 91 -13.35 1.52 -14.50
C TRP A 91 -11.83 1.60 -14.36
N ALA A 92 -11.30 2.73 -13.90
CA ALA A 92 -9.86 2.87 -13.66
C ALA A 92 -9.39 2.03 -12.47
N LEU A 93 -10.21 1.85 -11.43
CA LEU A 93 -9.90 0.93 -10.32
C LEU A 93 -9.84 -0.52 -10.81
N LEU A 94 -10.86 -0.96 -11.56
CA LEU A 94 -10.90 -2.34 -12.06
C LEU A 94 -9.74 -2.62 -13.01
N GLY A 95 -9.52 -1.76 -14.02
CA GLY A 95 -8.41 -1.90 -14.96
C GLY A 95 -7.05 -1.83 -14.28
N GLY A 96 -6.89 -0.92 -13.32
CA GLY A 96 -5.66 -0.77 -12.54
C GLY A 96 -5.34 -2.00 -11.70
N ILE A 97 -6.30 -2.50 -10.92
CA ILE A 97 -6.13 -3.69 -10.07
C ILE A 97 -5.83 -4.93 -10.92
N CYS A 98 -6.56 -5.16 -12.01
CA CYS A 98 -6.32 -6.30 -12.89
C CYS A 98 -4.92 -6.25 -13.52
N THR A 99 -4.50 -5.07 -13.99
CA THR A 99 -3.17 -4.89 -14.60
C THR A 99 -2.04 -5.13 -13.59
N VAL A 100 -2.17 -4.55 -12.38
CA VAL A 100 -1.18 -4.74 -11.31
C VAL A 100 -1.12 -6.21 -10.88
N THR A 101 -2.28 -6.88 -10.79
CA THR A 101 -2.36 -8.30 -10.44
C THR A 101 -1.60 -9.15 -11.46
N LEU A 102 -1.85 -8.92 -12.76
CA LEU A 102 -1.16 -9.63 -13.82
C LEU A 102 0.37 -9.42 -13.74
N ILE A 103 0.82 -8.17 -13.61
CA ILE A 103 2.24 -7.84 -13.50
C ILE A 103 2.87 -8.52 -12.29
N TYR A 104 2.22 -8.48 -11.13
CA TYR A 104 2.76 -9.09 -9.90
C TYR A 104 2.83 -10.61 -10.00
N VAL A 105 1.82 -11.27 -10.58
CA VAL A 105 1.87 -12.72 -10.82
C VAL A 105 3.00 -13.06 -11.77
N CYS A 106 3.12 -12.36 -12.91
CA CYS A 106 4.20 -12.59 -13.88
C CYS A 106 5.60 -12.40 -13.28
N ILE A 107 5.79 -11.40 -12.40
CA ILE A 107 7.08 -11.18 -11.72
C ILE A 107 7.39 -12.29 -10.74
N ASN A 108 6.41 -12.73 -9.94
CA ASN A 108 6.64 -13.83 -8.99
C ASN A 108 7.00 -15.12 -9.73
N VAL A 109 6.30 -15.42 -10.84
CA VAL A 109 6.67 -16.55 -11.72
C VAL A 109 8.08 -16.36 -12.28
N ALA A 110 8.44 -15.17 -12.77
CA ALA A 110 9.78 -14.88 -13.27
C ALA A 110 10.87 -15.11 -12.21
N TYR A 111 10.63 -14.72 -10.95
CA TYR A 111 11.57 -14.99 -9.86
C TYR A 111 11.71 -16.47 -9.56
N MET A 112 10.59 -17.22 -9.50
CA MET A 112 10.63 -18.67 -9.26
C MET A 112 11.33 -19.45 -10.38
N MET A 113 11.36 -18.92 -11.60
CA MET A 113 12.05 -19.55 -12.74
C MET A 113 13.57 -19.32 -12.73
N ALA A 114 14.07 -18.35 -11.97
CA ALA A 114 15.48 -17.98 -11.98
C ALA A 114 16.18 -18.13 -10.62
N LEU A 115 15.43 -18.39 -9.54
CA LEU A 115 15.94 -18.48 -8.18
C LEU A 115 15.32 -19.67 -7.43
N ASP A 116 16.15 -20.34 -6.63
CA ASP A 116 15.70 -21.40 -5.72
C ASP A 116 14.88 -20.84 -4.54
N ALA A 117 13.97 -21.65 -4.00
CA ALA A 117 13.11 -21.28 -2.89
C ALA A 117 13.88 -20.85 -1.62
N THR A 118 15.04 -21.47 -1.36
CA THR A 118 15.93 -21.13 -0.23
C THR A 118 16.53 -19.73 -0.39
N THR A 119 16.97 -19.39 -1.60
CA THR A 119 17.49 -18.06 -1.95
C THR A 119 16.40 -17.00 -1.83
N MET A 120 15.18 -17.31 -2.30
CA MET A 120 14.03 -16.41 -2.17
C MET A 120 13.63 -16.16 -0.70
N ALA A 121 13.74 -17.17 0.17
CA ALA A 121 13.35 -17.06 1.57
C ALA A 121 14.38 -16.33 2.45
N THR A 122 15.66 -16.33 2.07
CA THR A 122 16.76 -15.77 2.88
C THR A 122 17.24 -14.40 2.40
N THR A 123 16.92 -14.03 1.16
CA THR A 123 17.38 -12.77 0.56
C THR A 123 16.52 -11.57 0.98
N ASP A 124 17.16 -10.50 1.47
CA ASP A 124 16.49 -9.22 1.77
C ASP A 124 16.07 -8.43 0.50
N ALA A 125 16.79 -8.61 -0.62
CA ALA A 125 16.57 -7.91 -1.87
C ALA A 125 16.45 -8.85 -3.08
N ILE A 126 15.27 -9.46 -3.26
CA ILE A 126 15.01 -10.49 -4.29
C ILE A 126 15.35 -10.01 -5.70
N ALA A 127 15.05 -8.75 -6.04
CA ALA A 127 15.36 -8.19 -7.35
C ALA A 127 16.87 -8.14 -7.65
N VAL A 128 17.72 -7.97 -6.62
CA VAL A 128 19.18 -7.93 -6.77
C VAL A 128 19.73 -9.33 -7.00
N SER A 129 19.26 -10.31 -6.21
CA SER A 129 19.63 -11.72 -6.41
C SER A 129 19.20 -12.22 -7.79
N PHE A 130 18.00 -11.85 -8.25
CA PHE A 130 17.54 -12.14 -9.60
C PHE A 130 18.47 -11.54 -10.67
N ALA A 131 18.82 -10.26 -10.54
CA ALA A 131 19.71 -9.60 -11.49
C ALA A 131 21.12 -10.20 -11.49
N MET A 132 21.60 -10.66 -10.34
CA MET A 132 22.90 -11.32 -10.21
C MET A 132 22.90 -12.69 -10.89
N ALA A 133 21.81 -13.46 -10.78
CA ALA A 133 21.65 -14.75 -11.42
C ALA A 133 21.45 -14.65 -12.95
N THR A 134 20.79 -13.60 -13.44
CA THR A 134 20.34 -13.51 -14.86
C THR A 134 21.13 -12.52 -15.71
N TRP A 135 21.25 -11.26 -15.27
CA TRP A 135 21.86 -10.16 -16.04
C TRP A 135 23.33 -9.92 -15.68
N GLY A 136 23.83 -10.60 -14.66
CA GLY A 136 25.21 -10.55 -14.21
C GLY A 136 25.53 -9.41 -13.24
N PRO A 137 26.80 -9.32 -12.80
CA PRO A 137 27.20 -8.47 -11.68
C PRO A 137 27.02 -6.97 -11.90
N LEU A 138 27.15 -6.50 -13.14
CA LEU A 138 27.03 -5.08 -13.47
C LEU A 138 25.58 -4.60 -13.32
N ALA A 139 24.62 -5.41 -13.79
CA ALA A 139 23.19 -5.13 -13.62
C ALA A 139 22.77 -5.21 -12.14
N ALA A 140 23.29 -6.19 -11.39
CA ALA A 140 23.04 -6.34 -9.95
C ALA A 140 23.45 -5.09 -9.13
N ARG A 141 24.44 -4.31 -9.59
CA ARG A 141 24.82 -3.02 -8.96
C ARG A 141 23.87 -1.87 -9.30
N VAL A 142 23.22 -1.91 -10.47
CA VAL A 142 22.31 -0.85 -10.95
C VAL A 142 20.89 -1.04 -10.39
N VAL A 143 20.42 -2.27 -10.26
CA VAL A 143 19.06 -2.58 -9.78
C VAL A 143 18.71 -1.93 -8.43
N PRO A 144 19.55 -1.98 -7.38
CA PRO A 144 19.29 -1.29 -6.11
C PRO A 144 19.06 0.21 -6.28
N ILE A 145 19.78 0.86 -7.20
CA ILE A 145 19.65 2.29 -7.49
C ILE A 145 18.26 2.56 -8.10
N CYS A 146 17.87 1.77 -9.10
CA CYS A 146 16.54 1.88 -9.72
C CYS A 146 15.41 1.64 -8.71
N VAL A 147 15.54 0.61 -7.85
CA VAL A 147 14.57 0.30 -6.81
C VAL A 147 14.47 1.42 -5.78
N SER A 148 15.61 1.96 -5.34
CA SER A 148 15.65 3.08 -4.38
C SER A 148 15.00 4.34 -4.95
N VAL A 149 15.28 4.65 -6.21
CA VAL A 149 14.70 5.77 -6.94
C VAL A 149 13.18 5.60 -7.10
N SER A 150 12.71 4.37 -7.32
CA SER A 150 11.27 4.05 -7.36
C SER A 150 10.60 4.23 -5.99
N SER A 151 11.23 3.73 -4.92
CA SER A 151 10.75 3.90 -3.55
C SER A 151 10.70 5.37 -3.14
N PHE A 152 11.68 6.16 -3.57
CA PHE A 152 11.68 7.61 -3.37
C PHE A 152 10.47 8.29 -4.05
N GLY A 153 10.14 7.91 -5.29
CA GLY A 153 8.95 8.38 -5.98
C GLY A 153 7.65 8.07 -5.22
N LEU A 154 7.52 6.84 -4.71
CA LEU A 154 6.37 6.45 -3.89
C LEU A 154 6.24 7.32 -2.63
N LEU A 155 7.35 7.58 -1.94
CA LEU A 155 7.35 8.44 -0.76
C LEU A 155 6.91 9.86 -1.11
N CYS A 156 7.45 10.45 -2.18
CA CYS A 156 7.10 11.78 -2.63
C CYS A 156 5.59 11.93 -2.88
N ALA A 157 4.99 11.04 -3.68
CA ALA A 157 3.55 11.03 -3.95
C ALA A 157 2.71 10.76 -2.67
N GLY A 158 3.21 9.89 -1.79
CA GLY A 158 2.58 9.57 -0.52
C GLY A 158 2.46 10.80 0.39
N PHE A 159 3.50 11.63 0.50
CA PHE A 159 3.46 12.85 1.31
C PHE A 159 2.40 13.85 0.83
N PHE A 160 2.28 14.08 -0.48
CA PHE A 160 1.29 15.01 -1.03
C PHE A 160 -0.15 14.56 -0.78
N SER A 161 -0.46 13.31 -1.10
CA SER A 161 -1.84 12.79 -1.00
C SER A 161 -2.38 12.80 0.43
N ASN A 162 -1.54 12.46 1.42
CA ASN A 162 -1.98 12.37 2.81
C ASN A 162 -1.93 13.72 3.54
N ALA A 163 -1.12 14.68 3.09
CA ALA A 163 -1.13 16.01 3.70
C ALA A 163 -2.50 16.70 3.56
N ARG A 164 -3.25 16.39 2.50
CA ARG A 164 -4.63 16.86 2.29
C ARG A 164 -5.60 16.34 3.37
N VAL A 165 -5.42 15.11 3.83
CA VAL A 165 -6.26 14.50 4.88
C VAL A 165 -6.04 15.21 6.21
N VAL A 166 -4.79 15.47 6.58
CA VAL A 166 -4.45 16.19 7.82
C VAL A 166 -4.95 17.63 7.78
N LEU A 167 -4.79 18.31 6.62
CA LEU A 167 -5.32 19.65 6.39
C LEU A 167 -6.86 19.70 6.54
N ALA A 168 -7.58 18.75 5.95
CA ALA A 168 -9.03 18.67 6.06
C ALA A 168 -9.50 18.41 7.49
N ALA A 169 -8.85 17.48 8.20
CA ALA A 169 -9.14 17.18 9.61
C ALA A 169 -8.90 18.39 10.52
N ALA A 170 -7.81 19.15 10.31
CA ALA A 170 -7.52 20.37 11.07
C ALA A 170 -8.55 21.48 10.80
N ARG A 171 -9.02 21.63 9.55
CA ARG A 171 -10.07 22.61 9.21
C ARG A 171 -11.43 22.28 9.84
N GLN A 172 -11.72 21.00 10.07
CA GLN A 172 -12.94 20.55 10.74
C GLN A 172 -12.84 20.60 12.28
N GLY A 173 -11.72 21.09 12.83
CA GLY A 173 -11.52 21.21 14.28
C GLY A 173 -11.08 19.92 14.97
N HIS A 174 -10.82 18.83 14.23
CA HIS A 174 -10.38 17.55 14.80
C HIS A 174 -8.88 17.51 15.13
N LEU A 175 -8.10 18.48 14.63
CA LEU A 175 -6.68 18.65 14.92
C LEU A 175 -6.37 20.12 15.22
N PRO A 176 -5.28 20.43 15.94
CA PRO A 176 -4.86 21.80 16.17
C PRO A 176 -4.76 22.63 14.88
N LEU A 177 -5.25 23.87 14.93
CA LEU A 177 -5.31 24.80 13.79
C LEU A 177 -3.96 25.00 13.09
N VAL A 178 -2.85 24.81 13.79
CA VAL A 178 -1.49 24.89 13.24
C VAL A 178 -1.28 23.93 12.04
N PHE A 179 -1.95 22.78 12.04
CA PHE A 179 -1.86 21.81 10.93
C PHE A 179 -2.68 22.22 9.70
N SER A 180 -3.53 23.23 9.82
CA SER A 180 -4.32 23.79 8.71
C SER A 180 -3.59 24.87 7.91
N PHE A 181 -2.43 25.33 8.38
CA PHE A 181 -1.68 26.41 7.76
C PHE A 181 -1.02 25.97 6.44
N ILE A 182 -1.16 26.81 5.42
CA ILE A 182 -0.60 26.63 4.09
C ILE A 182 0.42 27.73 3.85
N THR A 183 1.61 27.36 3.35
CA THR A 183 2.64 28.35 2.99
C THR A 183 2.22 29.14 1.76
N VAL A 184 2.35 30.47 1.82
CA VAL A 184 1.87 31.40 0.78
C VAL A 184 2.56 31.17 -0.57
N ASP A 185 3.89 30.97 -0.58
CA ASP A 185 4.67 30.90 -1.82
C ASP A 185 4.49 29.57 -2.57
N THR A 186 4.27 28.48 -1.85
CA THR A 186 4.30 27.12 -2.43
C THR A 186 2.95 26.41 -2.38
N SER A 187 1.96 27.00 -1.68
CA SER A 187 0.62 26.42 -1.49
C SER A 187 0.63 25.00 -0.90
N VAL A 188 1.66 24.69 -0.11
CA VAL A 188 1.88 23.37 0.51
C VAL A 188 1.63 23.46 2.03
N PRO A 189 0.91 22.50 2.64
CA PRO A 189 0.72 22.45 4.10
C PRO A 189 1.98 21.95 4.81
N LEU A 190 2.93 22.85 5.09
CA LEU A 190 4.26 22.51 5.63
C LEU A 190 4.20 21.80 6.99
N THR A 191 3.36 22.29 7.92
CA THR A 191 3.25 21.76 9.29
C THR A 191 2.75 20.31 9.29
N SER A 192 1.79 19.99 8.43
CA SER A 192 1.29 18.62 8.22
C SER A 192 2.37 17.68 7.66
N ILE A 193 3.20 18.17 6.73
CA ILE A 193 4.32 17.39 6.16
C ILE A 193 5.40 17.14 7.22
N LEU A 194 5.72 18.13 8.04
CA LEU A 194 6.72 18.02 9.11
C LEU A 194 6.29 17.03 10.18
N LEU A 195 5.05 17.10 10.66
CA LEU A 195 4.51 16.13 11.63
C LEU A 195 4.61 14.70 11.10
N ARG A 196 4.18 14.47 9.86
CA ARG A 196 4.25 13.14 9.27
C ARG A 196 5.69 12.69 9.07
N GLY A 197 6.56 13.64 8.77
CA GLY A 197 7.97 13.39 8.58
C GLY A 197 8.68 12.97 9.85
N SER A 198 8.43 13.65 10.96
CA SER A 198 8.99 13.29 12.26
C SER A 198 8.48 11.92 12.71
N LEU A 199 7.18 11.62 12.53
CA LEU A 199 6.62 10.30 12.81
C LEU A 199 7.26 9.21 11.94
N ALA A 200 7.46 9.46 10.64
CA ALA A 200 8.12 8.51 9.76
C ALA A 200 9.56 8.20 10.21
N ILE A 201 10.32 9.22 10.64
CA ILE A 201 11.67 9.04 11.19
C ILE A 201 11.61 8.20 12.48
N ALA A 202 10.70 8.53 13.40
CA ALA A 202 10.53 7.79 14.65
C ALA A 202 10.19 6.30 14.43
N TYR A 203 9.28 6.00 13.50
CA TYR A 203 8.93 4.61 13.16
C TYR A 203 10.08 3.87 12.48
N THR A 204 10.88 4.56 11.66
CA THR A 204 12.04 3.97 10.98
C THR A 204 13.14 3.59 11.99
N LEU A 205 13.29 4.34 13.08
CA LEU A 205 14.30 4.06 14.12
C LEU A 205 13.92 2.91 15.06
N THR A 206 12.64 2.54 15.13
CA THR A 206 12.11 1.63 16.16
C THR A 206 11.59 0.30 15.61
N GLY A 207 11.13 0.25 14.36
CA GLY A 207 10.43 -0.91 13.81
C GLY A 207 11.21 -1.71 12.77
N SER A 208 11.10 -3.04 12.83
CA SER A 208 11.48 -3.90 11.70
C SER A 208 10.45 -3.81 10.57
N LEU A 209 10.87 -4.02 9.32
CA LEU A 209 10.01 -3.90 8.14
C LEU A 209 8.75 -4.78 8.24
N GLY A 210 8.91 -6.03 8.68
CA GLY A 210 7.77 -6.95 8.87
C GLY A 210 6.77 -6.45 9.92
N VAL A 211 7.26 -5.93 11.04
CA VAL A 211 6.44 -5.35 12.12
C VAL A 211 5.69 -4.10 11.65
N LEU A 212 6.35 -3.24 10.88
CA LEU A 212 5.74 -2.02 10.32
C LEU A 212 4.67 -2.34 9.27
N ILE A 213 4.92 -3.31 8.38
CA ILE A 213 3.94 -3.78 7.40
C ILE A 213 2.73 -4.37 8.12
N ALA A 214 2.97 -5.24 9.10
CA ALA A 214 1.89 -5.92 9.80
C ALA A 214 1.02 -4.95 10.61
N GLY A 215 1.65 -4.04 11.35
CA GLY A 215 0.94 -3.00 12.08
C GLY A 215 0.12 -2.08 11.16
N ARG A 216 0.67 -1.71 10.01
CA ARG A 216 -0.05 -0.89 9.02
C ARG A 216 -1.27 -1.60 8.46
N VAL A 217 -1.12 -2.84 7.97
CA VAL A 217 -2.24 -3.61 7.40
C VAL A 217 -3.33 -3.87 8.45
N PHE A 218 -2.94 -4.09 9.70
CA PHE A 218 -3.86 -4.23 10.82
C PHE A 218 -4.68 -2.96 11.06
N VAL A 219 -4.04 -1.79 11.16
CA VAL A 219 -4.73 -0.48 11.31
C VAL A 219 -5.67 -0.22 10.14
N GLU A 220 -5.21 -0.46 8.91
CA GLU A 220 -6.02 -0.26 7.71
C GLU A 220 -7.23 -1.21 7.69
N SER A 221 -7.06 -2.47 8.10
CA SER A 221 -8.14 -3.47 8.17
C SER A 221 -9.18 -3.11 9.23
N LEU A 222 -8.75 -2.59 10.39
CA LEU A 222 -9.66 -2.06 11.40
C LEU A 222 -10.48 -0.90 10.86
N GLY A 223 -9.84 0.07 10.20
CA GLY A 223 -10.53 1.18 9.56
C GLY A 223 -11.54 0.71 8.51
N ASP A 224 -11.18 -0.27 7.69
CA ASP A 224 -12.06 -0.85 6.68
C ASP A 224 -13.31 -1.51 7.29
N ILE A 225 -13.21 -2.14 8.47
CA ILE A 225 -14.38 -2.67 9.19
C ILE A 225 -15.37 -1.54 9.48
N PHE A 226 -14.91 -0.43 10.08
CA PHE A 226 -15.77 0.70 10.39
C PHE A 226 -16.35 1.37 9.14
N ILE A 227 -15.58 1.50 8.06
CA ILE A 227 -16.05 2.06 6.79
C ILE A 227 -17.16 1.19 6.20
N VAL A 228 -16.99 -0.14 6.19
CA VAL A 228 -17.99 -1.06 5.64
C VAL A 228 -19.23 -1.16 6.53
N LEU A 229 -19.08 -1.14 7.86
CA LEU A 229 -20.20 -1.03 8.79
C LEU A 229 -20.98 0.27 8.59
N SER A 230 -20.26 1.39 8.41
CA SER A 230 -20.88 2.68 8.08
C SER A 230 -21.63 2.61 6.77
N LEU A 231 -21.10 1.94 5.73
CA LEU A 231 -21.81 1.73 4.48
C LEU A 231 -23.13 0.97 4.69
N PHE A 232 -23.15 -0.06 5.54
CA PHE A 232 -24.39 -0.77 5.88
C PHE A 232 -25.37 0.13 6.62
N LEU A 233 -24.91 0.85 7.66
CA LEU A 233 -25.73 1.81 8.40
C LEU A 233 -26.34 2.86 7.47
N LEU A 234 -25.54 3.47 6.59
CA LEU A 234 -26.00 4.48 5.64
C LEU A 234 -26.98 3.93 4.60
N ARG A 235 -26.91 2.64 4.28
CA ARG A 235 -27.93 2.00 3.43
C ARG A 235 -29.30 1.95 4.11
N PHE A 236 -29.33 1.79 5.44
CA PHE A 236 -30.56 1.76 6.23
C PHE A 236 -31.07 3.16 6.60
N THR A 237 -30.18 4.07 7.01
CA THR A 237 -30.55 5.42 7.47
C THR A 237 -30.83 6.36 6.30
N MET A 238 -30.03 6.31 5.23
CA MET A 238 -30.15 7.18 4.06
C MET A 238 -30.61 6.41 2.81
N LYS A 239 -31.83 5.85 2.88
CA LYS A 239 -32.40 5.04 1.78
C LYS A 239 -32.58 5.82 0.47
N ASN A 240 -32.99 7.09 0.56
CA ASN A 240 -33.35 7.93 -0.60
C ASN A 240 -32.20 8.80 -1.12
N ALA A 241 -30.99 8.71 -0.54
CA ALA A 241 -29.85 9.48 -1.02
C ALA A 241 -29.49 9.09 -2.45
N HIS A 242 -29.16 10.09 -3.28
CA HIS A 242 -28.65 9.85 -4.64
C HIS A 242 -27.31 9.11 -4.56
N ARG A 243 -27.22 7.95 -5.21
CA ARG A 243 -26.02 7.10 -5.23
C ARG A 243 -25.54 6.96 -6.67
N PRO A 244 -24.46 7.66 -7.07
CA PRO A 244 -23.96 7.63 -8.44
C PRO A 244 -23.55 6.23 -8.92
N TYR A 245 -23.04 5.39 -8.00
CA TYR A 245 -22.80 3.98 -8.25
C TYR A 245 -23.25 3.14 -7.05
N ARG A 246 -23.62 1.88 -7.30
CA ARG A 246 -24.07 0.93 -6.28
C ARG A 246 -23.20 -0.33 -6.34
N VAL A 247 -22.63 -0.69 -5.19
CA VAL A 247 -21.85 -1.93 -5.03
C VAL A 247 -22.77 -3.05 -4.55
N PRO A 248 -22.71 -4.27 -5.12
CA PRO A 248 -23.44 -5.43 -4.61
C PRO A 248 -23.17 -5.67 -3.12
N THR A 249 -24.23 -5.92 -2.34
CA THR A 249 -24.12 -6.18 -0.89
C THR A 249 -23.19 -7.34 -0.57
N VAL A 250 -23.16 -8.36 -1.44
CA VAL A 250 -22.29 -9.53 -1.31
C VAL A 250 -20.81 -9.14 -1.25
N LEU A 251 -20.36 -8.19 -2.09
CA LEU A 251 -18.98 -7.72 -2.09
C LEU A 251 -18.62 -6.95 -0.81
N ALA A 252 -19.57 -6.17 -0.27
CA ALA A 252 -19.38 -5.47 0.99
C ALA A 252 -19.28 -6.46 2.18
N VAL A 253 -20.13 -7.49 2.20
CA VAL A 253 -20.05 -8.55 3.22
C VAL A 253 -18.74 -9.32 3.12
N LEU A 254 -18.30 -9.69 1.90
CA LEU A 254 -17.02 -10.35 1.69
C LEU A 254 -15.86 -9.49 2.19
N LYS A 255 -15.84 -8.18 1.87
CA LYS A 255 -14.82 -7.26 2.38
C LYS A 255 -14.84 -7.18 3.90
N LEU A 256 -16.01 -7.15 4.52
CA LEU A 256 -16.14 -7.15 5.98
C LEU A 256 -15.52 -8.43 6.58
N LEU A 257 -15.88 -9.60 6.06
CA LEU A 257 -15.35 -10.89 6.52
C LEU A 257 -13.83 -10.96 6.40
N VAL A 258 -13.28 -10.55 5.25
CA VAL A 258 -11.82 -10.52 5.05
C VAL A 258 -11.16 -9.56 6.04
N SER A 259 -11.73 -8.37 6.25
CA SER A 259 -11.15 -7.38 7.17
C SER A 259 -11.19 -7.87 8.62
N VAL A 260 -12.28 -8.52 9.04
CA VAL A 260 -12.40 -9.14 10.36
C VAL A 260 -11.38 -10.27 10.51
N ALA A 261 -11.24 -11.14 9.51
CA ALA A 261 -10.25 -12.22 9.55
C ALA A 261 -8.82 -11.67 9.68
N LEU A 262 -8.48 -10.62 8.94
CA LEU A 262 -7.17 -9.97 9.03
C LEU A 262 -6.91 -9.33 10.38
N VAL A 263 -7.94 -8.92 11.13
CA VAL A 263 -7.79 -8.40 12.49
C VAL A 263 -7.72 -9.53 13.52
N VAL A 264 -8.51 -10.59 13.38
CA VAL A 264 -8.61 -11.68 14.37
C VAL A 264 -7.45 -12.66 14.26
N LEU A 265 -7.06 -13.07 13.06
CA LEU A 265 -6.07 -14.13 12.87
C LEU A 265 -4.65 -13.82 13.42
N PRO A 266 -4.15 -12.57 13.46
CA PRO A 266 -2.91 -12.24 14.16
C PRO A 266 -2.97 -12.56 15.66
N PHE A 267 -4.17 -12.51 16.27
CA PHE A 267 -4.39 -12.92 17.65
C PHE A 267 -4.41 -14.45 17.86
N LEU A 268 -3.93 -15.22 16.89
CA LEU A 268 -3.66 -16.65 17.08
C LEU A 268 -2.15 -16.91 17.23
N ARG A 269 -1.29 -15.88 17.12
CA ARG A 269 0.17 -16.02 17.20
C ARG A 269 0.80 -15.22 18.36
N PRO A 270 1.57 -15.90 19.27
CA PRO A 270 2.21 -15.29 20.45
C PRO A 270 3.20 -14.16 20.19
N VAL A 271 3.77 -14.08 18.99
CA VAL A 271 4.99 -13.31 18.76
C VAL A 271 4.75 -11.79 18.65
N GLN A 272 3.50 -11.32 18.47
CA GLN A 272 3.22 -9.89 18.16
C GLN A 272 1.98 -9.30 18.86
N TYR A 273 1.38 -9.97 19.84
CA TYR A 273 0.14 -9.52 20.50
C TYR A 273 0.20 -8.10 21.05
N LEU A 274 1.32 -7.73 21.69
CA LEU A 274 1.45 -6.45 22.36
C LEU A 274 1.28 -5.27 21.39
N GLN A 275 1.83 -5.38 20.18
CA GLN A 275 1.71 -4.34 19.16
C GLN A 275 0.25 -4.14 18.74
N TYR A 276 -0.47 -5.23 18.47
CA TYR A 276 -1.88 -5.16 18.06
C TYR A 276 -2.78 -4.64 19.19
N LEU A 277 -2.50 -5.00 20.44
CA LEU A 277 -3.20 -4.48 21.61
C LEU A 277 -2.96 -2.97 21.81
N ILE A 278 -1.72 -2.51 21.64
CA ILE A 278 -1.40 -1.07 21.69
C ILE A 278 -2.17 -0.33 20.59
N ILE A 279 -2.21 -0.87 19.37
CA ILE A 279 -2.97 -0.26 18.27
C ILE A 279 -4.47 -0.17 18.62
N LEU A 280 -5.06 -1.25 19.13
CA LEU A 280 -6.46 -1.24 19.56
C LEU A 280 -6.70 -0.23 20.69
N ALA A 281 -5.80 -0.13 21.66
CA ALA A 281 -5.88 0.84 22.75
C ALA A 281 -5.85 2.28 22.22
N ILE A 282 -4.93 2.59 21.29
CA ILE A 282 -4.86 3.91 20.64
C ILE A 282 -6.14 4.21 19.88
N PHE A 283 -6.70 3.21 19.16
CA PHE A 283 -7.95 3.38 18.42
C PHE A 283 -9.13 3.66 19.35
N GLY A 284 -9.20 2.93 20.48
CA GLY A 284 -10.19 3.15 21.53
C GLY A 284 -10.07 4.52 22.18
N LEU A 285 -8.86 4.93 22.56
CA LEU A 285 -8.56 6.25 23.12
C LEU A 285 -8.91 7.39 22.15
N SER A 286 -8.61 7.21 20.86
CA SER A 286 -8.92 8.18 19.81
C SER A 286 -10.43 8.32 19.61
N SER A 287 -11.16 7.20 19.66
CA SER A 287 -12.63 7.20 19.58
C SER A 287 -13.27 7.87 20.80
N LEU A 288 -12.73 7.63 22.00
CA LEU A 288 -13.15 8.28 23.23
C LEU A 288 -12.87 9.79 23.21
N TYR A 289 -11.69 10.19 22.74
CA TYR A 289 -11.35 11.60 22.55
C TYR A 289 -12.35 12.29 21.61
N TYR A 290 -12.65 11.67 20.46
CA TYR A 290 -13.63 12.22 19.52
C TYR A 290 -15.00 12.41 20.19
N LEU A 291 -15.51 11.41 20.91
CA LEU A 291 -16.82 11.51 21.58
C LEU A 291 -16.88 12.54 22.71
N LEU A 292 -15.74 12.85 23.35
CA LEU A 292 -15.67 13.76 24.49
C LEU A 292 -15.43 15.22 24.09
N PHE A 293 -14.75 15.46 22.97
CA PHE A 293 -14.26 16.79 22.60
C PHE A 293 -14.82 17.34 21.28
N VAL A 294 -15.54 16.53 20.50
CA VAL A 294 -16.16 16.88 19.22
C VAL A 294 -17.66 16.60 19.28
#